data_AF-A0A1S9S1Q0-F1
#
_entry.id   AF-A0A1S9S1Q0-F1
#
_cell.length_a   1.000
_cell.length_b   1.000
_cell.length_c   1.000
_cell.angle_alpha   90.00
_cell.angle_beta   90.00
_cell.angle_gamma   90.00
#
_symmetry.space_group_name_H-M   'P 1'
#
loop_
_entity.id
_entity.type
_entity.pdbx_description
1 polymer ?
#
loop_
_entity_poly.entity_id
_entity_poly.type
_entity_poly.pdbx_seq_one_letter_code
_entity_poly.pdbx_strand_id
1 'polypeptide(L)'
;MLCLYSFRSLLTCVLFGFTCSAWPLYGRGAAKQFRIYAFGANISGLQVFYADGIAKIGDPTQSNAAEVVPVYFTTSSTEEYTWLAHADSSNATWSTKALYLADGRPGEVGFTSSDSTGKLTDVWWHYGHYVMVKVDGANFYANPIAGATGWYTLSWTNSGQGGLDQTLVTLRTIEPSTGSLLS
;
A
#
# COMPACT_ATOMS: atom_id res chain seq x y z
N MET A 1 42.09 81.30 8.87
CA MET A 1 41.98 80.97 10.30
C MET A 1 41.37 79.57 10.38
N LEU A 2 42.12 78.60 10.94
CA LEU A 2 41.81 77.15 11.17
C LEU A 2 41.62 76.32 9.88
N CYS A 3 42.60 75.57 9.34
CA CYS A 3 43.29 74.37 9.87
C CYS A 3 42.32 73.21 10.16
N LEU A 4 42.41 72.08 9.43
CA LEU A 4 42.61 70.74 10.00
C LEU A 4 42.70 69.63 8.90
N TYR A 5 43.86 68.95 8.89
CA TYR A 5 44.19 67.50 8.70
C TYR A 5 43.44 66.65 7.63
N SER A 6 44.11 66.02 6.65
CA SER A 6 45.13 64.94 6.71
C SER A 6 44.54 63.52 6.89
N PHE A 7 44.59 62.75 5.79
CA PHE A 7 45.15 61.40 5.66
C PHE A 7 44.43 60.15 6.25
N ARG A 8 44.21 59.20 5.33
CA ARG A 8 44.05 57.72 5.45
C ARG A 8 42.81 57.14 6.12
N SER A 9 42.14 56.21 5.44
CA SER A 9 42.26 54.76 5.71
C SER A 9 41.19 53.94 4.97
N LEU A 10 41.55 52.73 4.53
CA LEU A 10 40.71 51.69 3.93
C LEU A 10 39.50 51.29 4.79
N LEU A 11 38.37 50.89 4.16
CA LEU A 11 37.45 49.84 4.66
C LEU A 11 36.37 49.53 3.59
N THR A 12 36.41 48.41 2.86
CA THR A 12 35.92 47.04 3.19
C THR A 12 34.60 46.74 2.49
N CYS A 13 34.66 45.88 1.46
CA CYS A 13 33.50 45.17 0.90
C CYS A 13 32.88 44.28 1.99
N VAL A 14 31.66 44.60 2.42
CA VAL A 14 30.81 43.66 3.16
C VAL A 14 29.86 43.03 2.15
N LEU A 15 30.19 41.82 1.71
CA LEU A 15 29.27 40.96 0.98
C LEU A 15 28.19 40.46 1.94
N PHE A 16 26.93 40.64 1.57
CA PHE A 16 25.76 40.09 2.25
C PHE A 16 25.82 38.55 2.20
N GLY A 17 26.17 37.94 3.32
CA GLY A 17 25.96 36.50 3.55
C GLY A 17 24.55 36.27 4.05
N PHE A 18 23.62 35.95 3.15
CA PHE A 18 22.37 35.30 3.54
C PHE A 18 22.69 33.86 3.94
N THR A 19 22.85 33.61 5.25
CA THR A 19 22.86 32.25 5.77
C THR A 19 21.43 31.73 5.74
N CYS A 20 21.07 31.04 4.66
CA CYS A 20 19.87 30.22 4.64
C CYS A 20 20.12 29.07 5.62
N SER A 21 19.66 29.21 6.85
CA SER A 21 19.61 28.09 7.79
C SER A 21 18.61 27.08 7.23
N ALA A 22 19.10 26.10 6.47
CA ALA A 22 18.32 24.94 6.10
C ALA A 22 18.10 24.12 7.37
N TRP A 23 16.91 24.24 7.95
CA TRP A 23 16.49 23.34 9.00
C TRP A 23 16.28 21.98 8.34
N PRO A 24 16.94 20.89 8.78
CA PRO A 24 16.52 19.59 8.36
C PRO A 24 15.13 19.35 8.96
N LEU A 25 14.10 19.51 8.13
CA LEU A 25 12.80 18.90 8.35
C LEU A 25 13.04 17.38 8.33
N TYR A 26 13.44 16.82 9.46
CA TYR A 26 13.24 15.41 9.75
C TYR A 26 11.75 15.21 10.05
N GLY A 27 10.91 15.50 9.05
CA GLY A 27 9.55 15.02 9.03
C GLY A 27 9.65 13.53 8.75
N ARG A 28 9.32 12.70 9.72
CA ARG A 28 8.83 11.35 9.39
C ARG A 28 7.72 11.58 8.38
N GLY A 29 7.93 11.20 7.11
CA GLY A 29 6.89 11.28 6.10
C GLY A 29 5.65 10.60 6.66
N ALA A 30 4.50 11.28 6.60
CA ALA A 30 3.24 10.69 7.03
C ALA A 30 3.08 9.35 6.31
N ALA A 31 2.71 8.30 7.04
CA ALA A 31 2.49 6.99 6.46
C ALA A 31 1.45 7.13 5.34
N LYS A 32 1.77 6.66 4.14
CA LYS A 32 0.89 6.82 2.98
C LYS A 32 -0.28 5.85 3.15
N GLN A 33 -1.49 6.38 3.34
CA GLN A 33 -2.70 5.57 3.44
C GLN A 33 -3.30 5.29 2.05
N PHE A 34 -3.70 4.06 1.80
CA PHE A 34 -4.37 3.65 0.56
C PHE A 34 -5.24 2.41 0.77
N ARG A 35 -6.05 2.06 -0.23
CA ARG A 35 -6.75 0.77 -0.33
C ARG A 35 -6.22 0.02 -1.54
N ILE A 36 -6.45 -1.28 -1.60
CA ILE A 36 -6.09 -2.11 -2.75
C ILE A 36 -7.37 -2.54 -3.45
N TYR A 37 -7.37 -2.46 -4.77
CA TYR A 37 -8.48 -2.84 -5.63
C TYR A 37 -7.99 -3.81 -6.70
N ALA A 38 -8.77 -4.84 -6.99
CA ALA A 38 -8.49 -5.83 -8.03
C ALA A 38 -9.18 -5.47 -9.33
N PHE A 39 -8.47 -5.68 -10.44
CA PHE A 39 -8.92 -5.47 -11.81
C PHE A 39 -8.59 -6.70 -12.66
N GLY A 40 -9.54 -7.24 -13.40
CA GLY A 40 -9.37 -8.43 -14.23
C GLY A 40 -10.56 -8.65 -15.15
N ALA A 41 -10.63 -9.81 -15.80
CA ALA A 41 -11.79 -10.14 -16.62
C ALA A 41 -13.06 -10.16 -15.74
N ASN A 42 -14.06 -9.35 -16.10
CA ASN A 42 -15.29 -9.16 -15.32
C ASN A 42 -15.10 -8.65 -13.87
N ILE A 43 -13.91 -8.11 -13.53
CA ILE A 43 -13.59 -7.53 -12.24
C ILE A 43 -13.09 -6.10 -12.48
N SER A 44 -13.85 -5.08 -12.08
CA SER A 44 -13.57 -3.67 -12.40
C SER A 44 -13.36 -2.82 -11.16
N GLY A 45 -12.44 -3.23 -10.29
CA GLY A 45 -12.06 -2.46 -9.09
C GLY A 45 -12.73 -2.93 -7.81
N LEU A 46 -12.76 -4.25 -7.58
CA LEU A 46 -13.26 -4.81 -6.31
C LEU A 46 -12.23 -4.58 -5.19
N GLN A 47 -12.66 -4.04 -4.06
CA GLN A 47 -11.75 -3.74 -2.94
C GLN A 47 -11.23 -5.02 -2.28
N VAL A 48 -9.96 -5.03 -1.89
CA VAL A 48 -9.40 -6.03 -0.96
C VAL A 48 -9.91 -5.77 0.46
N PHE A 49 -10.37 -6.82 1.13
CA PHE A 49 -10.82 -6.81 2.51
C PHE A 49 -10.34 -8.06 3.28
N TYR A 50 -10.43 -7.99 4.61
CA TYR A 50 -10.10 -9.10 5.50
C TYR A 50 -11.33 -9.99 5.72
N ALA A 51 -11.14 -11.30 5.57
CA ALA A 51 -12.12 -12.30 5.99
C ALA A 51 -11.41 -13.51 6.61
N ASP A 52 -11.61 -13.76 7.90
CA ASP A 52 -11.04 -14.90 8.66
C ASP A 52 -9.51 -15.09 8.47
N GLY A 53 -8.75 -14.01 8.33
CA GLY A 53 -7.29 -14.06 8.13
C GLY A 53 -6.85 -14.07 6.68
N ILE A 54 -7.78 -14.18 5.73
CA ILE A 54 -7.51 -14.26 4.30
C ILE A 54 -7.92 -12.98 3.59
N ALA A 55 -7.14 -12.56 2.59
CA ALA A 55 -7.50 -11.48 1.69
C ALA A 55 -8.56 -11.94 0.71
N LYS A 56 -9.69 -11.25 0.74
CA LYS A 56 -10.77 -11.40 -0.24
C LYS A 56 -10.87 -10.13 -1.06
N ILE A 57 -11.42 -10.23 -2.26
CA ILE A 57 -11.76 -9.07 -3.09
C ILE A 57 -13.26 -9.07 -3.32
N GLY A 58 -13.93 -7.92 -3.22
CA GLY A 58 -15.37 -7.83 -3.43
C GLY A 58 -16.07 -6.89 -2.47
N ASP A 59 -17.37 -7.09 -2.35
CA ASP A 59 -18.21 -6.46 -1.33
C ASP A 59 -18.14 -7.27 -0.02
N PRO A 60 -17.61 -6.71 1.08
CA PRO A 60 -17.54 -7.39 2.37
C PRO A 60 -18.93 -7.84 2.89
N THR A 61 -20.02 -7.16 2.52
CA THR A 61 -21.38 -7.51 2.97
C THR A 61 -21.90 -8.83 2.40
N GLN A 62 -21.28 -9.33 1.33
CA GLN A 62 -21.62 -10.60 0.70
C GLN A 62 -20.87 -11.79 1.30
N SER A 63 -19.92 -11.53 2.21
CA SER A 63 -19.09 -12.58 2.80
C SER A 63 -19.84 -13.35 3.89
N ASN A 64 -19.60 -14.65 3.93
CA ASN A 64 -20.12 -15.57 4.95
C ASN A 64 -19.04 -15.98 5.98
N ALA A 65 -17.90 -15.29 6.00
CA ALA A 65 -16.85 -15.49 6.97
C ALA A 65 -17.29 -15.07 8.39
N ALA A 66 -16.65 -15.63 9.41
CA ALA A 66 -16.99 -15.34 10.80
C ALA A 66 -16.61 -13.92 11.20
N GLU A 67 -15.47 -13.44 10.72
CA GLU A 67 -15.01 -12.07 10.88
C GLU A 67 -14.69 -11.44 9.52
N VAL A 68 -15.40 -10.37 9.19
CA VAL A 68 -15.26 -9.62 7.95
C VAL A 68 -14.98 -8.17 8.28
N VAL A 69 -13.86 -7.65 7.79
CA VAL A 69 -13.38 -6.31 8.14
C VAL A 69 -12.90 -5.60 6.86
N PRO A 70 -13.53 -4.49 6.44
CA PRO A 70 -12.94 -3.59 5.46
C PRO A 70 -11.60 -3.08 5.99
N VAL A 71 -10.60 -2.93 5.11
CA VAL A 71 -9.25 -2.51 5.53
C VAL A 71 -8.74 -1.37 4.68
N TYR A 72 -7.87 -0.55 5.26
CA TYR A 72 -6.95 0.31 4.55
C TYR A 72 -5.51 -0.05 4.92
N PHE A 73 -4.56 0.31 4.07
CA PHE A 73 -3.15 0.00 4.24
C PHE A 73 -2.34 1.25 4.49
N THR A 74 -1.27 1.10 5.27
CA THR A 74 -0.22 2.10 5.41
C THR A 74 1.15 1.49 5.15
N THR A 75 2.10 2.34 4.75
CA THR A 75 3.53 2.00 4.65
C THR A 75 4.36 3.09 5.31
N SER A 76 5.53 2.72 5.80
CA SER A 76 6.51 3.66 6.36
C SER A 76 7.71 3.79 5.43
N SER A 77 8.45 4.91 5.53
CA SER A 77 9.69 5.09 4.76
C SER A 77 10.82 4.17 5.22
N THR A 78 10.72 3.60 6.42
CA THR A 78 11.72 2.68 7.00
C THR A 78 11.40 1.21 6.69
N GLU A 79 10.13 0.90 6.43
CA GLU A 79 9.64 -0.44 6.11
C GLU A 79 8.75 -0.35 4.86
N GLU A 80 9.32 0.19 3.77
CA GLU A 80 8.56 0.47 2.54
C GLU A 80 7.96 -0.78 1.90
N TYR A 81 8.53 -1.95 2.22
CA TYR A 81 8.09 -3.25 1.71
C TYR A 81 7.08 -3.98 2.59
N THR A 82 6.80 -3.43 3.76
CA THR A 82 5.86 -3.98 4.74
C THR A 82 4.59 -3.16 4.72
N TRP A 83 3.50 -3.77 4.27
CA TRP A 83 2.20 -3.10 4.16
C TRP A 83 1.31 -3.51 5.32
N LEU A 84 0.99 -2.55 6.17
CA LEU A 84 0.18 -2.77 7.36
C LEU A 84 -1.28 -2.47 7.04
N ALA A 85 -2.13 -3.49 7.10
CA ALA A 85 -3.57 -3.36 7.04
C ALA A 85 -4.11 -2.91 8.40
N HIS A 86 -5.02 -1.96 8.39
CA HIS A 86 -5.74 -1.47 9.55
C HIS A 86 -7.23 -1.76 9.38
N ALA A 87 -7.86 -2.20 10.45
CA ALA A 87 -9.30 -2.40 10.48
C ALA A 87 -10.03 -1.07 10.29
N ASP A 88 -10.93 -1.02 9.32
CA ASP A 88 -11.83 0.09 9.07
C ASP A 88 -13.25 -0.24 9.56
N SER A 89 -13.31 -0.68 10.82
CA SER A 89 -14.56 -1.04 11.48
C SER A 89 -14.36 -0.99 12.99
N SER A 90 -15.31 -0.40 13.71
CA SER A 90 -15.31 -0.35 15.18
C SER A 90 -15.54 -1.72 15.82
N ASN A 91 -16.01 -2.70 15.06
CA ASN A 91 -16.38 -4.03 15.55
C ASN A 91 -15.28 -5.08 15.31
N ALA A 92 -14.15 -4.69 14.69
CA ALA A 92 -13.05 -5.61 14.44
C ALA A 92 -12.39 -6.06 15.75
N THR A 93 -12.02 -7.34 15.84
CA THR A 93 -11.32 -7.89 17.01
C THR A 93 -9.83 -7.58 17.01
N TRP A 94 -9.35 -6.92 15.96
CA TRP A 94 -7.95 -6.59 15.71
C TRP A 94 -7.83 -5.18 15.12
N SER A 95 -6.70 -4.52 15.39
CA SER A 95 -6.45 -3.15 14.90
C SER A 95 -5.54 -3.12 13.67
N THR A 96 -4.42 -3.85 13.72
CA THR A 96 -3.40 -3.86 12.67
C THR A 96 -2.90 -5.27 12.38
N LYS A 97 -2.70 -5.60 11.10
CA LYS A 97 -2.07 -6.84 10.62
C LYS A 97 -1.17 -6.55 9.41
N ALA A 98 -0.14 -7.34 9.20
CA ALA A 98 0.68 -7.28 7.98
C ALA A 98 0.04 -8.13 6.86
N LEU A 99 0.05 -7.62 5.63
CA LEU A 99 -0.30 -8.40 4.44
C LEU A 99 0.84 -9.38 4.12
N TYR A 100 0.53 -10.63 3.76
CA TYR A 100 1.56 -11.64 3.52
C TYR A 100 1.28 -12.56 2.34
N LEU A 101 2.37 -13.10 1.78
CA LEU A 101 2.39 -14.29 0.90
C LEU A 101 3.01 -15.48 1.65
N ALA A 102 2.51 -16.70 1.46
CA ALA A 102 3.14 -17.87 2.07
C ALA A 102 4.56 -18.06 1.52
N ASP A 103 5.55 -18.33 2.36
CA ASP A 103 6.92 -18.55 1.89
C ASP A 103 7.03 -19.90 1.15
N GLY A 104 7.74 -19.90 0.02
CA GLY A 104 8.09 -21.09 -0.75
C GLY A 104 6.94 -21.80 -1.48
N ARG A 105 5.70 -21.31 -1.46
CA ARG A 105 4.57 -21.95 -2.17
C ARG A 105 3.45 -20.99 -2.60
N PRO A 106 2.84 -21.20 -3.78
CA PRO A 106 1.58 -20.55 -4.16
C PRO A 106 0.49 -20.75 -3.10
N GLY A 107 -0.47 -19.83 -3.07
CA GLY A 107 -1.61 -19.96 -2.16
C GLY A 107 -2.39 -18.67 -2.00
N GLU A 108 -3.14 -18.60 -0.90
CA GLU A 108 -3.92 -17.42 -0.55
C GLU A 108 -3.03 -16.28 -0.07
N VAL A 109 -3.41 -15.06 -0.44
CA VAL A 109 -2.87 -13.85 0.20
C VAL A 109 -3.58 -13.71 1.54
N GLY A 110 -2.84 -13.42 2.62
CA GLY A 110 -3.42 -13.38 3.95
C GLY A 110 -2.93 -12.22 4.81
N PHE A 111 -3.43 -12.19 6.04
CA PHE A 111 -3.09 -11.23 7.06
C PHE A 111 -2.49 -11.92 8.28
N THR A 112 -1.42 -11.38 8.83
CA THR A 112 -0.70 -11.99 9.95
C THR A 112 -0.13 -10.95 10.90
N SER A 113 0.42 -11.37 12.04
CA SER A 113 1.28 -10.51 12.85
C SER A 113 2.62 -10.29 12.12
N SER A 114 3.23 -9.11 12.29
CA SER A 114 4.43 -8.72 11.56
C SER A 114 5.67 -9.60 11.82
N ASP A 115 5.63 -10.46 12.83
CA ASP A 115 6.71 -11.35 13.28
C ASP A 115 6.47 -12.83 12.93
N SER A 116 5.50 -13.12 12.06
CA SER A 116 5.10 -14.49 11.72
C SER A 116 6.11 -15.22 10.83
N THR A 117 6.56 -16.41 11.25
CA THR A 117 7.50 -17.23 10.48
C THR A 117 6.83 -17.93 9.28
N GLY A 118 7.58 -18.11 8.20
CA GLY A 118 7.08 -18.73 6.96
C GLY A 118 6.06 -17.88 6.19
N LYS A 119 5.97 -16.58 6.53
CA LYS A 119 5.13 -15.58 5.87
C LYS A 119 6.02 -14.46 5.33
N LEU A 120 5.89 -14.16 4.04
CA LEU A 120 6.57 -13.06 3.37
C LEU A 120 5.74 -11.79 3.54
N THR A 121 6.09 -10.96 4.52
CA THR A 121 5.41 -9.69 4.82
C THR A 121 6.13 -8.46 4.26
N ASP A 122 7.40 -8.59 3.91
CA ASP A 122 8.34 -7.54 3.48
C ASP A 122 8.66 -7.61 1.99
N VAL A 123 7.66 -7.98 1.19
CA VAL A 123 7.80 -8.17 -0.27
C VAL A 123 6.99 -7.18 -1.10
N TRP A 124 6.14 -6.35 -0.49
CA TRP A 124 5.13 -5.56 -1.19
C TRP A 124 5.67 -4.21 -1.64
N TRP A 125 5.41 -3.79 -2.86
CA TRP A 125 5.76 -2.43 -3.30
C TRP A 125 4.78 -1.97 -4.36
N HIS A 126 4.92 -0.72 -4.81
CA HIS A 126 4.06 -0.21 -5.86
C HIS A 126 4.87 0.52 -6.94
N TYR A 127 4.45 0.37 -8.19
CA TYR A 127 4.91 1.19 -9.31
C TYR A 127 3.74 2.04 -9.81
N GLY A 128 3.79 3.36 -9.55
CA GLY A 128 2.62 4.22 -9.71
C GLY A 128 1.46 3.74 -8.85
N HIS A 129 0.36 3.33 -9.49
CA HIS A 129 -0.80 2.73 -8.82
C HIS A 129 -0.80 1.21 -8.80
N TYR A 130 0.16 0.53 -9.42
CA TYR A 130 0.18 -0.94 -9.51
C TYR A 130 0.84 -1.53 -8.28
N VAL A 131 0.20 -2.53 -7.67
CA VAL A 131 0.77 -3.32 -6.57
C VAL A 131 1.68 -4.40 -7.15
N MET A 132 2.88 -4.49 -6.61
CA MET A 132 3.95 -5.38 -7.03
C MET A 132 4.46 -6.16 -5.83
N VAL A 133 5.09 -7.31 -6.09
CA VAL A 133 5.79 -8.08 -5.05
C VAL A 133 7.19 -8.46 -5.49
N LYS A 134 8.11 -8.56 -4.53
CA LYS A 134 9.50 -9.04 -4.72
C LYS A 134 9.56 -10.57 -4.72
N VAL A 135 8.73 -11.19 -5.56
CA VAL A 135 8.71 -12.63 -5.77
C VAL A 135 8.68 -12.87 -7.28
N ASP A 136 9.70 -13.56 -7.78
CA ASP A 136 9.84 -13.80 -9.21
C ASP A 136 8.65 -14.59 -9.77
N GLY A 137 8.12 -14.15 -10.92
CA GLY A 137 6.98 -14.79 -11.57
C GLY A 137 5.65 -14.66 -10.83
N ALA A 138 5.58 -13.83 -9.77
CA ALA A 138 4.36 -13.67 -9.00
C ALA A 138 3.22 -13.05 -9.82
N ASN A 139 2.08 -13.73 -9.81
CA ASN A 139 0.83 -13.31 -10.43
C ASN A 139 -0.32 -13.50 -9.45
N PHE A 140 -1.29 -12.59 -9.47
CA PHE A 140 -2.45 -12.61 -8.57
C PHE A 140 -3.69 -13.11 -9.30
N TYR A 141 -4.51 -13.87 -8.57
CA TYR A 141 -5.72 -14.48 -9.11
C TYR A 141 -6.90 -14.28 -8.15
N ALA A 142 -8.06 -14.04 -8.75
CA ALA A 142 -9.34 -14.07 -8.09
C ALA A 142 -9.94 -15.48 -8.22
N ASN A 143 -10.11 -16.15 -7.07
CA ASN A 143 -10.65 -17.50 -7.02
C ASN A 143 -12.13 -17.41 -6.62
N PRO A 144 -13.06 -17.91 -7.45
CA PRO A 144 -14.47 -17.90 -7.12
C PRO A 144 -14.74 -18.74 -5.86
N ILE A 145 -15.73 -18.30 -5.08
CA ILE A 145 -16.17 -19.00 -3.89
C ILE A 145 -17.50 -19.67 -4.21
N ALA A 146 -17.63 -20.96 -3.91
CA ALA A 146 -18.83 -21.72 -4.26
C ALA A 146 -20.08 -21.09 -3.60
N GLY A 147 -21.09 -20.77 -4.41
CA GLY A 147 -22.33 -20.15 -3.93
C GLY A 147 -22.23 -18.65 -3.62
N ALA A 148 -21.06 -18.02 -3.81
CA ALA A 148 -20.88 -16.59 -3.65
C ALA A 148 -20.99 -15.85 -5.00
N THR A 149 -21.55 -14.65 -4.98
CA THR A 149 -21.51 -13.71 -6.11
C THR A 149 -20.88 -12.41 -5.65
N GLY A 150 -19.98 -11.83 -6.45
CA GLY A 150 -19.41 -10.51 -6.18
C GLY A 150 -18.27 -10.47 -5.15
N TRP A 151 -17.79 -11.63 -4.68
CA TRP A 151 -16.53 -11.70 -3.93
C TRP A 151 -15.75 -12.99 -4.19
N TYR A 152 -14.43 -12.88 -4.05
CA TYR A 152 -13.47 -13.90 -4.45
C TYR A 152 -12.35 -14.01 -3.40
N THR A 153 -11.71 -15.16 -3.34
CA THR A 153 -10.45 -15.31 -2.60
C THR A 153 -9.30 -14.77 -3.43
N LEU A 154 -8.50 -13.86 -2.86
CA LEU A 154 -7.28 -13.39 -3.49
C LEU A 154 -6.17 -14.43 -3.27
N SER A 155 -5.61 -14.93 -4.37
CA SER A 155 -4.50 -15.87 -4.34
C SER A 155 -3.36 -15.42 -5.23
N TRP A 156 -2.22 -16.10 -5.10
CA TRP A 156 -1.02 -15.81 -5.86
C TRP A 156 -0.28 -17.10 -6.23
N THR A 157 0.52 -17.02 -7.29
CA THR A 157 1.45 -18.08 -7.73
C THR A 157 2.69 -17.46 -8.36
N ASN A 158 3.83 -18.13 -8.24
CA ASN A 158 5.10 -17.78 -8.90
C ASN A 158 5.35 -18.52 -10.22
N SER A 159 4.46 -19.41 -10.66
CA SER A 159 4.61 -20.15 -11.91
C SER A 159 3.99 -19.44 -13.13
N GLY A 160 3.25 -18.35 -12.90
CA GLY A 160 2.44 -17.69 -13.93
C GLY A 160 1.27 -18.53 -14.45
N GLN A 161 1.01 -19.71 -13.89
CA GLN A 161 -0.10 -20.58 -14.26
C GLN A 161 -1.17 -20.55 -13.16
N GLY A 162 -2.33 -19.97 -13.48
CA GLY A 162 -3.52 -20.04 -12.63
C GLY A 162 -4.15 -21.43 -12.66
N GLY A 163 -4.97 -21.72 -11.64
CA GLY A 163 -5.86 -22.87 -11.64
C GLY A 163 -7.03 -22.71 -12.62
N LEU A 164 -7.74 -23.81 -12.88
CA LEU A 164 -9.01 -23.78 -13.62
C LEU A 164 -10.00 -22.88 -12.86
N ASP A 165 -10.72 -22.05 -13.61
CA ASP A 165 -11.71 -21.07 -13.11
C ASP A 165 -11.17 -19.89 -12.29
N GLN A 166 -9.84 -19.72 -12.24
CA GLN A 166 -9.23 -18.54 -11.64
C GLN A 166 -9.14 -17.39 -12.65
N THR A 167 -9.47 -16.18 -12.22
CA THR A 167 -9.32 -14.97 -13.04
C THR A 167 -8.02 -14.28 -12.69
N LEU A 168 -7.12 -14.10 -13.66
CA LEU A 168 -5.92 -13.27 -13.49
C LEU A 168 -6.34 -11.83 -13.14
N VAL A 169 -5.78 -11.27 -12.07
CA VAL A 169 -6.06 -9.90 -11.63
C VAL A 169 -4.80 -9.07 -11.47
N THR A 170 -4.94 -7.80 -11.78
CA THR A 170 -3.98 -6.74 -11.46
C THR A 170 -4.50 -6.00 -10.22
N LEU A 171 -3.64 -5.85 -9.23
CA LEU A 171 -3.94 -5.12 -8.01
C LEU A 171 -3.49 -3.66 -8.15
N ARG A 172 -4.32 -2.70 -7.74
CA ARG A 172 -4.03 -1.27 -7.81
C ARG A 172 -4.40 -0.52 -6.54
N THR A 173 -3.68 0.57 -6.26
CA THR A 173 -3.90 1.45 -5.09
C THR A 173 -4.84 2.62 -5.36
N ILE A 174 -5.53 2.60 -6.51
CA ILE A 174 -6.48 3.63 -6.92
C ILE A 174 -7.86 2.99 -7.10
N GLU A 175 -8.87 3.68 -6.60
CA GLU A 175 -10.27 3.29 -6.78
C GLU A 175 -10.62 3.28 -8.28
N PRO A 176 -11.52 2.38 -8.75
CA PRO A 176 -12.03 2.46 -10.11
C PRO A 176 -12.63 3.83 -10.39
N SER A 177 -12.28 4.40 -11.55
CA SER A 177 -12.96 5.60 -12.04
C SER A 177 -14.39 5.22 -12.39
N THR A 178 -15.35 5.53 -11.52
CA THR A 178 -16.76 5.39 -11.84
C THR A 178 -17.10 6.40 -12.95
N GLY A 179 -17.05 5.96 -14.19
CA GLY A 179 -17.79 6.61 -15.26
C GLY A 179 -19.27 6.33 -15.04
N SER A 180 -19.91 7.08 -14.13
CA SER A 180 -21.37 7.09 -14.03
C SER A 180 -21.91 7.81 -15.27
N LEU A 181 -21.98 7.08 -16.39
CA LEU A 181 -22.67 7.54 -17.60
C LEU A 181 -24.16 7.28 -17.43
N LEU A 182 -24.79 8.01 -16.51
CA LEU A 182 -26.23 8.22 -16.47
C LEU A 182 -26.47 9.67 -16.05
N SER A 183 -26.42 10.58 -17.02
CA SER A 183 -27.10 11.87 -17.00
C SER A 183 -27.88 12.02 -18.30
#